data_AF-A0AAW0M8A5-F1
#
_entry.id   AF-A0AAW0M8A5-F1
#
_cell.length_a   1.000
_cell.length_b   1.000
_cell.length_c   1.000
_cell.angle_alpha   90.00
_cell.angle_beta   90.00
_cell.angle_gamma   90.00
#
_symmetry.space_group_name_H-M   'P 1'
#
loop_
_entity.id
_entity.type
_entity.pdbx_description
1 polymer ?
#
loop_
_entity_poly.entity_id
_entity_poly.type
_entity_poly.pdbx_seq_one_letter_code
_entity_poly.pdbx_strand_id
1 'polypeptide(L)'
;MAAATVNEHLPTPLDATSEQPPLFDGTTRLYTNYACPFAQRVWITRNYKGLHDKIKLVPIDLQNRPAWYKEKVYHENRRSLIPLINKTIHKSFKGDTVKEAGPDFDHLENALHKFDDGPFFLGHEFSLVDIGCIPFIERFQILFSALWNYDITSGRPKLARWIEELNKIDAYKPTKADPKVVIELYKARFQVLTI
;
A
#
# COMPACT_ATOMS: atom_id res chain seq x y z
N MET A 1 -23.31 0.31 -1.71
CA MET A 1 -23.19 0.37 -0.24
C MET A 1 -22.38 1.60 0.10
N ALA A 2 -22.93 2.55 0.87
CA ALA A 2 -22.19 3.75 1.28
C ALA A 2 -21.00 3.34 2.17
N ALA A 3 -19.81 3.85 1.89
CA ALA A 3 -18.64 3.62 2.72
C ALA A 3 -18.87 4.27 4.09
N ALA A 4 -18.79 3.49 5.16
CA ALA A 4 -18.84 4.03 6.52
C ALA A 4 -17.63 4.95 6.73
N THR A 5 -17.85 6.13 7.31
CA THR A 5 -16.77 7.05 7.68
C THR A 5 -15.89 6.38 8.73
N VAL A 6 -14.63 6.10 8.39
CA VAL A 6 -13.69 5.45 9.32
C VAL A 6 -13.03 6.53 10.19
N ASN A 7 -13.56 6.72 11.39
CA ASN A 7 -12.94 7.56 12.41
C ASN A 7 -12.35 6.64 13.50
N GLU A 8 -11.21 6.01 13.18
CA GLU A 8 -10.53 5.04 14.05
C GLU A 8 -9.22 5.62 14.59
N HIS A 9 -9.05 5.59 15.91
CA HIS A 9 -7.76 5.89 16.53
C HIS A 9 -6.78 4.75 16.24
N LEU A 10 -5.68 5.04 15.53
CA LEU A 10 -4.69 4.04 15.15
C LEU A 10 -3.85 3.63 16.37
N PRO A 11 -3.78 2.33 16.70
CA PRO A 11 -2.90 1.86 17.76
C PRO A 11 -1.43 2.15 17.44
N THR A 12 -0.63 2.38 18.47
CA THR A 12 0.83 2.50 18.35
C THR A 12 1.45 1.17 17.89
N PRO A 13 2.40 1.18 16.94
CA PRO A 13 3.17 0.00 16.57
C PRO A 13 3.84 -0.68 17.77
N LEU A 14 3.68 -2.00 17.88
CA LEU A 14 4.34 -2.81 18.88
C LEU A 14 5.81 -3.04 18.48
N ASP A 15 6.69 -2.77 19.44
CA ASP A 15 8.14 -2.90 19.30
C ASP A 15 8.70 -4.10 20.09
N ALA A 16 10.02 -4.21 20.19
CA ALA A 16 10.68 -5.31 20.88
C ALA A 16 10.38 -5.40 22.38
N THR A 17 9.92 -4.31 23.00
CA THR A 17 9.58 -4.24 24.43
C THR A 17 8.11 -4.54 24.70
N SER A 18 7.29 -4.60 23.65
CA SER A 18 5.85 -4.72 23.75
C SER A 18 5.41 -6.15 24.12
N GLU A 19 4.47 -6.23 25.05
CA GLU A 19 3.84 -7.49 25.41
C GLU A 19 3.03 -8.09 24.26
N GLN A 20 2.93 -9.42 24.25
CA GLN A 20 2.15 -10.14 23.25
C GLN A 20 0.65 -9.97 23.53
N PRO A 21 -0.14 -9.50 22.55
CA PRO A 21 -1.59 -9.56 22.64
C PRO A 21 -2.06 -11.02 22.77
N PRO A 22 -3.15 -11.31 23.51
CA PRO A 22 -3.67 -12.66 23.65
C PRO A 22 -3.85 -13.36 22.30
N LEU A 23 -3.39 -14.61 22.19
CA LEU A 23 -3.57 -15.45 21.01
C LEU A 23 -4.77 -16.38 21.21
N PHE A 24 -5.57 -16.55 20.15
CA PHE A 24 -6.73 -17.48 20.12
C PHE A 24 -7.77 -17.26 21.24
N ASP A 25 -7.94 -16.02 21.69
CA ASP A 25 -8.91 -15.59 22.71
C ASP A 25 -10.31 -15.29 22.14
N GLY A 26 -10.55 -15.60 20.87
CA GLY A 26 -11.78 -15.27 20.15
C GLY A 26 -11.80 -13.86 19.51
N THR A 27 -10.82 -12.99 19.80
CA THR A 27 -10.72 -11.69 19.14
C THR A 27 -9.99 -11.81 17.81
N THR A 28 -10.61 -11.35 16.73
CA THR A 28 -9.97 -11.33 15.40
C THR A 28 -8.99 -10.16 15.31
N ARG A 29 -7.73 -10.46 15.00
CA ARG A 29 -6.64 -9.47 14.91
C ARG A 29 -5.99 -9.48 13.52
N LEU A 30 -5.80 -8.30 12.95
CA LEU A 30 -4.97 -8.09 11.76
C LEU A 30 -3.59 -7.60 12.20
N TYR A 31 -2.61 -8.51 12.21
CA TYR A 31 -1.20 -8.16 12.37
C TYR A 31 -0.74 -7.41 11.12
N THR A 32 -0.31 -6.17 11.29
CA THR A 32 -0.03 -5.25 10.18
C THR A 32 1.27 -4.49 10.40
N ASN A 33 1.72 -3.78 9.37
CA ASN A 33 2.71 -2.72 9.50
C ASN A 33 2.21 -1.57 8.62
N TYR A 34 2.13 -0.36 9.18
CA TYR A 34 1.49 0.78 8.48
C TYR A 34 2.20 1.19 7.19
N ALA A 35 3.51 0.91 7.06
CA ALA A 35 4.25 1.18 5.83
C ALA A 35 4.21 0.03 4.82
N CYS A 36 3.68 -1.14 5.16
CA CYS A 36 3.66 -2.32 4.29
C CYS A 36 2.55 -2.25 3.24
N PRO A 37 2.86 -2.20 1.93
CA PRO A 37 1.83 -2.10 0.88
C PRO A 37 0.95 -3.36 0.80
N PHE A 38 1.47 -4.52 1.18
CA PHE A 38 0.71 -5.77 1.20
C PHE A 38 -0.32 -5.79 2.33
N ALA A 39 0.08 -5.34 3.53
CA ALA A 39 -0.82 -5.25 4.68
C ALA A 39 -1.87 -4.16 4.48
N GLN A 40 -1.50 -3.05 3.82
CA GLN A 40 -2.43 -1.97 3.46
C GLN A 40 -3.62 -2.48 2.62
N ARG A 41 -3.43 -3.46 1.72
CA ARG A 41 -4.54 -4.06 0.95
C ARG A 41 -5.63 -4.65 1.84
N VAL A 42 -5.23 -5.43 2.85
CA VAL A 42 -6.14 -6.07 3.80
C VAL A 42 -6.79 -5.01 4.68
N TRP A 43 -6.04 -3.97 5.06
CA TRP A 43 -6.56 -2.86 5.83
C TRP A 43 -7.61 -2.04 5.07
N ILE A 44 -7.37 -1.69 3.81
CA ILE A 44 -8.35 -1.02 2.94
C ILE A 44 -9.60 -1.89 2.82
N THR A 45 -9.45 -3.20 2.60
CA THR A 45 -10.58 -4.13 2.48
C THR A 45 -11.39 -4.20 3.78
N ARG A 46 -10.72 -4.31 4.92
CA ARG A 46 -11.34 -4.26 6.27
C ARG A 46 -12.17 -3.00 6.43
N ASN A 47 -11.60 -1.85 6.10
CA ASN A 47 -12.26 -0.56 6.23
C ASN A 47 -13.47 -0.45 5.29
N TYR A 48 -13.30 -0.82 4.02
CA TYR A 48 -14.34 -0.73 2.99
C TYR A 48 -15.53 -1.65 3.27
N LYS A 49 -15.27 -2.81 3.90
CA LYS A 49 -16.31 -3.76 4.33
C LYS A 49 -16.94 -3.41 5.68
N GLY A 50 -16.56 -2.29 6.32
CA GLY A 50 -17.09 -1.89 7.62
C GLY A 50 -16.71 -2.86 8.75
N LEU A 51 -15.55 -3.51 8.66
CA LEU A 51 -15.09 -4.53 9.61
C LEU A 51 -14.16 -3.96 10.70
N HIS A 52 -14.13 -2.65 10.88
CA HIS A 52 -13.18 -2.00 11.79
C HIS A 52 -13.43 -2.38 13.26
N ASP A 53 -14.69 -2.52 13.67
CA ASP A 53 -15.03 -2.96 15.03
C ASP A 53 -14.76 -4.46 15.26
N LYS A 54 -14.77 -5.26 14.18
CA LYS A 54 -14.67 -6.73 14.22
C LYS A 54 -13.24 -7.23 14.12
N ILE A 55 -12.37 -6.52 13.41
CA ILE A 55 -10.98 -6.90 13.17
C ILE A 55 -10.11 -5.83 13.84
N LYS A 56 -9.39 -6.16 14.92
CA LYS A 56 -8.52 -5.20 15.59
C LYS A 56 -7.16 -5.12 14.91
N LEU A 57 -6.64 -3.92 14.69
CA LEU A 57 -5.30 -3.72 14.16
C LEU A 57 -4.27 -4.03 15.25
N VAL A 58 -3.25 -4.81 14.89
CA VAL A 58 -2.05 -5.03 15.70
C VAL A 58 -0.84 -4.62 14.86
N PRO A 59 -0.51 -3.32 14.84
CA PRO A 59 0.65 -2.84 14.09
C PRO A 59 1.94 -3.34 14.74
N ILE A 60 2.87 -3.81 13.92
CA ILE A 60 4.20 -4.29 14.33
C ILE A 60 5.24 -3.35 13.71
N ASP A 61 6.15 -2.85 14.54
CA ASP A 61 7.38 -2.25 14.03
C ASP A 61 8.26 -3.37 13.45
N LEU A 62 8.46 -3.39 12.13
CA LEU A 62 9.27 -4.43 11.48
C LEU A 62 10.78 -4.22 11.63
N GLN A 63 11.21 -2.99 11.93
CA GLN A 63 12.62 -2.64 12.18
C GLN A 63 13.01 -3.04 13.60
N ASN A 64 12.11 -2.87 14.57
CA ASN A 64 12.30 -3.24 15.97
C ASN A 64 11.22 -4.22 16.46
N ARG A 65 11.07 -5.36 15.79
CA ARG A 65 9.92 -6.27 16.03
C ARG A 65 10.06 -7.09 17.32
N PRO A 66 8.95 -7.39 18.02
CA PRO A 66 8.97 -8.31 19.15
C PRO A 66 9.30 -9.74 18.73
N ALA A 67 10.12 -10.42 19.55
CA ALA A 67 10.55 -11.80 19.31
C ALA A 67 9.36 -12.77 19.16
N TRP A 68 8.34 -12.59 20.01
CA TRP A 68 7.14 -13.42 20.01
C TRP A 68 6.39 -13.40 18.67
N TYR A 69 6.50 -12.34 17.88
CA TYR A 69 5.80 -12.24 16.60
C TYR A 69 6.33 -13.28 15.61
N LYS A 70 7.65 -13.47 15.54
CA LYS A 70 8.27 -14.49 14.69
C LYS A 70 8.03 -15.90 15.22
N GLU A 71 8.10 -16.06 16.54
CA GLU A 71 8.05 -17.37 17.19
C GLU A 71 6.65 -17.96 17.30
N LYS A 72 5.62 -17.12 17.42
CA LYS A 72 4.27 -17.57 17.83
C LYS A 72 3.14 -17.12 16.90
N VAL A 73 3.40 -16.18 15.98
CA VAL A 73 2.37 -15.62 15.09
C VAL A 73 2.70 -15.84 13.62
N TYR A 74 3.94 -15.56 13.21
CA TYR A 74 4.34 -15.57 11.81
C TYR A 74 5.60 -16.42 11.58
N HIS A 75 5.39 -17.73 11.38
CA HIS A 75 6.43 -18.66 10.94
C HIS A 75 6.76 -18.41 9.46
N GLU A 76 8.03 -18.17 9.14
CA GLU A 76 8.46 -17.68 7.82
C GLU A 76 8.07 -18.60 6.66
N ASN A 77 7.28 -18.07 5.71
CA ASN A 77 7.19 -18.54 4.33
C ASN A 77 6.72 -17.37 3.44
N ARG A 78 7.67 -16.55 2.95
CA ARG A 78 7.36 -15.41 2.07
C ARG A 78 7.48 -15.80 0.60
N ARG A 79 6.34 -15.91 -0.08
CA ARG A 79 6.26 -15.76 -1.54
C ARG A 79 5.12 -14.77 -1.87
N SER A 80 5.49 -13.62 -2.43
CA SER A 80 4.56 -12.50 -2.71
C SER A 80 3.82 -12.71 -4.03
N LEU A 81 2.54 -12.32 -4.07
CA LEU A 81 1.62 -12.66 -5.18
C LEU A 81 1.32 -11.55 -6.19
N ILE A 82 2.07 -10.44 -6.24
CA ILE A 82 2.09 -9.57 -7.44
C ILE A 82 3.54 -9.18 -7.77
N PRO A 83 4.22 -9.95 -8.65
CA PRO A 83 5.64 -9.78 -8.89
C PRO A 83 6.00 -8.82 -10.03
N LEU A 84 5.22 -8.72 -11.13
CA LEU A 84 5.84 -8.27 -12.38
C LEU A 84 6.14 -6.76 -12.42
N ILE A 85 5.11 -5.90 -12.34
CA ILE A 85 5.28 -4.44 -12.41
C ILE A 85 6.17 -3.93 -11.26
N ASN A 86 5.94 -4.42 -10.04
CA ASN A 86 6.77 -4.07 -8.89
C ASN A 86 8.23 -4.48 -9.05
N LYS A 87 8.50 -5.65 -9.65
CA LYS A 87 9.87 -6.10 -9.88
C LYS A 87 10.55 -5.26 -10.96
N THR A 88 9.84 -4.84 -12.01
CA THR A 88 10.40 -3.99 -13.06
C THR A 88 10.73 -2.60 -12.53
N ILE A 89 9.78 -1.93 -11.86
CA ILE A 89 10.00 -0.60 -11.27
C ILE A 89 11.11 -0.65 -10.21
N HIS A 90 11.14 -1.65 -9.33
CA HIS A 90 12.24 -1.75 -8.36
C HIS A 90 13.61 -2.01 -9.00
N LYS A 91 13.65 -2.66 -10.16
CA LYS A 91 14.92 -2.84 -10.91
C LYS A 91 15.39 -1.53 -11.52
N SER A 92 14.47 -0.66 -11.98
CA SER A 92 14.83 0.60 -12.62
C SER A 92 15.49 1.61 -11.67
N PHE A 93 15.35 1.43 -10.36
CA PHE A 93 15.99 2.28 -9.35
C PHE A 93 17.53 2.29 -9.42
N LYS A 94 18.15 1.35 -10.16
CA LYS A 94 19.60 1.27 -10.36
C LYS A 94 20.07 1.84 -11.71
N GLY A 95 19.15 2.27 -12.57
CA GLY A 95 19.42 2.76 -13.92
C GLY A 95 18.82 4.14 -14.14
N ASP A 96 18.39 4.42 -15.37
CA ASP A 96 17.62 5.62 -15.69
C ASP A 96 16.16 5.39 -15.26
N THR A 97 15.90 5.60 -13.96
CA THR A 97 14.65 5.20 -13.31
C THR A 97 13.41 5.73 -14.01
N VAL A 98 13.43 7.00 -14.42
CA VAL A 98 12.28 7.65 -15.06
C VAL A 98 12.01 7.03 -16.43
N LYS A 99 13.06 6.87 -17.24
CA LYS A 99 12.95 6.29 -18.58
C LYS A 99 12.52 4.82 -18.54
N GLU A 100 13.05 4.06 -17.59
CA GLU A 100 12.81 2.62 -17.48
C GLU A 100 11.45 2.28 -16.84
N ALA A 101 10.95 3.10 -15.90
CA ALA A 101 9.64 2.88 -15.27
C ALA A 101 8.45 3.48 -16.05
N GLY A 102 8.70 4.46 -16.93
CA GLY A 102 7.66 5.09 -17.75
C GLY A 102 6.70 4.11 -18.44
N PRO A 103 7.21 3.07 -19.15
CA PRO A 103 6.36 2.08 -19.81
C PRO A 103 5.44 1.29 -18.87
N ASP A 104 5.84 1.06 -17.61
CA ASP A 104 4.99 0.39 -16.63
C ASP A 104 3.79 1.28 -16.24
N PHE A 105 4.01 2.60 -16.11
CA PHE A 105 2.91 3.55 -15.87
C PHE A 105 2.03 3.71 -17.10
N ASP A 106 2.59 3.65 -18.32
CA ASP A 106 1.81 3.67 -19.56
C ASP A 106 0.93 2.41 -19.69
N HIS A 107 1.42 1.25 -19.22
CA HIS A 107 0.62 0.03 -19.15
C HIS A 107 -0.58 0.18 -18.20
N LEU A 108 -0.40 0.86 -17.06
CA LEU A 108 -1.49 1.16 -16.13
C LEU A 108 -2.51 2.13 -16.72
N GLU A 109 -2.05 3.19 -17.39
CA GLU A 109 -2.92 4.11 -18.13
C GLU A 109 -3.77 3.33 -19.15
N ASN A 110 -3.14 2.50 -19.98
CA ASN A 110 -3.83 1.68 -20.99
C ASN A 110 -4.83 0.70 -20.37
N ALA A 111 -4.51 0.10 -19.23
CA ALA A 111 -5.43 -0.80 -18.53
C ALA A 111 -6.70 -0.07 -18.02
N LEU A 112 -6.59 1.21 -17.63
CA LEU A 112 -7.73 2.05 -17.22
C LEU A 112 -8.60 2.51 -18.39
N HIS A 113 -8.16 2.35 -19.64
CA HIS A 113 -9.00 2.55 -20.83
C HIS A 113 -9.85 1.32 -21.19
N LYS A 114 -9.65 0.16 -20.53
CA LYS A 114 -10.37 -1.07 -20.89
C LYS A 114 -11.87 -0.99 -20.64
N PHE A 115 -12.31 -0.22 -19.64
CA PHE A 115 -13.70 -0.01 -19.31
C PHE A 115 -13.96 1.51 -19.24
N ASP A 116 -14.97 1.99 -19.95
CA ASP A 116 -15.23 3.43 -20.12
C ASP A 116 -16.41 3.96 -19.29
N ASP A 117 -17.05 3.11 -18.51
CA ASP A 117 -18.21 3.41 -17.67
C ASP A 117 -17.82 3.88 -16.25
N GLY A 118 -16.53 4.07 -15.97
CA GLY A 118 -16.09 4.66 -14.71
C GLY A 118 -14.57 4.82 -14.58
N PRO A 119 -14.11 5.30 -13.42
CA PRO A 119 -12.72 5.66 -13.20
C PRO A 119 -11.85 4.49 -12.71
N PHE A 120 -12.43 3.33 -12.39
CA PHE A 120 -11.73 2.20 -11.78
C PHE A 120 -11.26 1.17 -12.80
N PHE A 121 -10.39 0.24 -12.40
CA PHE A 121 -9.87 -0.79 -13.30
C PHE A 121 -10.95 -1.71 -13.89
N LEU A 122 -12.09 -1.85 -13.21
CA LEU A 122 -13.27 -2.58 -13.70
C LEU A 122 -14.43 -1.63 -14.06
N GLY A 123 -14.11 -0.37 -14.37
CA GLY A 123 -15.08 0.61 -14.83
C GLY A 123 -15.80 1.32 -13.70
N HIS A 124 -17.10 1.09 -13.57
CA HIS A 124 -18.00 1.84 -12.70
C HIS A 124 -17.70 1.73 -11.20
N GLU A 125 -17.32 0.55 -10.70
CA GLU A 125 -17.22 0.30 -9.25
C GLU A 125 -15.79 0.07 -8.75
N PHE A 126 -15.51 0.59 -7.56
CA PHE A 126 -14.28 0.30 -6.83
C PHE A 126 -14.21 -1.18 -6.47
N SER A 127 -13.07 -1.81 -6.77
CA SER A 127 -12.92 -3.26 -6.72
C SER A 127 -11.63 -3.72 -6.01
N LEU A 128 -11.50 -5.04 -5.86
CA LEU A 128 -10.25 -5.65 -5.36
C LEU A 128 -9.06 -5.40 -6.28
N VAL A 129 -9.28 -5.12 -7.58
CA VAL A 129 -8.21 -4.78 -8.52
C VAL A 129 -7.59 -3.45 -8.12
N ASP A 130 -8.41 -2.45 -7.81
CA ASP A 130 -7.98 -1.13 -7.36
C ASP A 130 -7.24 -1.23 -6.02
N ILE A 131 -7.79 -1.98 -5.05
CA ILE A 131 -7.16 -2.27 -3.75
C ILE A 131 -5.80 -2.96 -3.96
N GLY A 132 -5.69 -3.85 -4.94
CA GLY A 132 -4.45 -4.57 -5.27
C GLY A 132 -3.34 -3.63 -5.75
N CYS A 133 -3.71 -2.60 -6.54
CA CYS A 133 -2.78 -1.67 -7.18
C CYS A 133 -2.42 -0.46 -6.30
N ILE A 134 -3.40 0.17 -5.66
CA ILE A 134 -3.22 1.49 -5.05
C ILE A 134 -2.09 1.61 -4.02
N PRO A 135 -1.80 0.62 -3.14
CA PRO A 135 -0.69 0.76 -2.20
C PRO A 135 0.67 0.94 -2.92
N PHE A 136 0.84 0.34 -4.09
CA PHE A 136 2.09 0.45 -4.83
C PHE A 136 2.17 1.77 -5.59
N ILE A 137 1.08 2.17 -6.24
CA ILE A 137 1.04 3.44 -6.98
C ILE A 137 1.17 4.64 -6.03
N GLU A 138 0.56 4.58 -4.84
CA GLU A 138 0.76 5.57 -3.77
C GLU A 138 2.26 5.74 -3.42
N ARG A 139 2.96 4.62 -3.21
CA ARG A 139 4.40 4.65 -2.88
C ARG A 139 5.24 5.15 -4.05
N PHE A 140 4.94 4.72 -5.27
CA PHE A 140 5.65 5.21 -6.45
C PHE A 140 5.41 6.70 -6.69
N GLN A 141 4.18 7.21 -6.50
CA GLN A 141 3.92 8.64 -6.59
C GLN A 141 4.78 9.45 -5.62
N ILE A 142 4.88 9.00 -4.36
CA ILE A 142 5.73 9.62 -3.33
C ILE A 142 7.21 9.58 -3.76
N LEU A 143 7.71 8.42 -4.16
CA LEU A 143 9.13 8.23 -4.47
C LEU A 143 9.57 8.97 -5.73
N PHE A 144 8.81 8.84 -6.83
CA PHE A 144 9.10 9.48 -8.11
C PHE A 144 9.09 11.00 -7.99
N SER A 145 8.13 11.55 -7.24
CA SER A 145 8.10 12.98 -6.94
C SER A 145 9.29 13.40 -6.08
N ALA A 146 9.56 12.72 -4.97
CA ALA A 146 10.56 13.15 -4.00
C ALA A 146 12.02 12.94 -4.44
N LEU A 147 12.31 11.90 -5.22
CA LEU A 147 13.69 11.51 -5.56
C LEU A 147 14.09 11.83 -7.00
N TRP A 148 13.11 11.98 -7.90
CA TRP A 148 13.38 12.23 -9.32
C TRP A 148 12.62 13.44 -9.88
N ASN A 149 11.88 14.19 -9.05
CA ASN A 149 11.02 15.30 -9.46
C ASN A 149 10.10 14.91 -10.64
N TYR A 150 9.63 13.66 -10.65
CA TYR A 150 8.85 13.09 -11.73
C TYR A 150 7.41 12.87 -11.29
N ASP A 151 6.48 13.46 -12.06
CA ASP A 151 5.05 13.22 -11.89
C ASP A 151 4.61 12.03 -12.75
N ILE A 152 4.28 10.93 -12.08
CA ILE A 152 3.80 9.70 -12.73
C ILE A 152 2.47 9.90 -13.46
N THR A 153 1.74 10.99 -13.21
CA THR A 153 0.46 11.29 -13.86
C THR A 153 0.57 12.15 -15.12
N SER A 154 1.76 12.72 -15.37
CA SER A 154 2.00 13.54 -16.57
C SER A 154 1.82 12.70 -17.85
N GLY A 155 0.91 13.13 -18.73
CA GLY A 155 0.52 12.39 -19.93
C GLY A 155 -0.38 11.17 -19.69
N ARG A 156 -0.86 10.95 -18.46
CA ARG A 156 -1.65 9.78 -18.05
C ARG A 156 -2.96 10.19 -17.35
N PRO A 157 -3.93 10.74 -18.11
CA PRO A 157 -5.13 11.34 -17.54
C PRO A 157 -6.07 10.34 -16.85
N LYS A 158 -6.17 9.08 -17.30
CA LYS A 158 -6.98 8.08 -16.59
C LYS A 158 -6.31 7.69 -15.28
N LEU A 159 -4.99 7.55 -15.25
CA LEU A 159 -4.24 7.31 -14.01
C LEU A 159 -4.40 8.47 -13.01
N ALA A 160 -4.31 9.72 -13.50
CA ALA A 160 -4.56 10.90 -12.68
C ALA A 160 -5.96 10.86 -12.03
N ARG A 161 -6.99 10.62 -12.86
CA ARG A 161 -8.38 10.51 -12.40
C ARG A 161 -8.59 9.34 -11.43
N TRP A 162 -7.98 8.19 -11.70
CA TRP A 162 -8.05 7.02 -10.82
C TRP A 162 -7.47 7.32 -9.43
N ILE A 163 -6.30 7.98 -9.36
CA ILE A 163 -5.70 8.42 -8.08
C ILE A 163 -6.62 9.42 -7.38
N GLU A 164 -7.18 10.38 -8.11
CA GLU A 164 -8.10 11.38 -7.54
C GLU A 164 -9.34 10.74 -6.91
N GLU A 165 -10.01 9.85 -7.63
CA GLU A 165 -11.22 9.16 -7.15
C GLU A 165 -10.94 8.24 -5.96
N LEU A 166 -9.81 7.53 -5.98
CA LEU A 166 -9.39 6.72 -4.83
C LEU A 166 -9.14 7.56 -3.59
N ASN A 167 -8.51 8.73 -3.73
CA ASN A 167 -8.30 9.65 -2.61
C ASN A 167 -9.61 10.21 -2.04
N LYS A 168 -10.77 10.01 -2.69
CA LYS A 168 -12.10 10.35 -2.13
C LYS A 168 -12.68 9.23 -1.25
N ILE A 169 -12.14 8.00 -1.33
CA ILE A 169 -12.64 6.84 -0.58
C ILE A 169 -12.20 6.86 0.89
N ASP A 170 -13.17 6.97 1.80
CA ASP A 170 -12.93 7.03 3.25
C ASP A 170 -12.29 5.77 3.82
N ALA A 171 -12.47 4.61 3.17
CA ALA A 171 -11.81 3.38 3.56
C ALA A 171 -10.30 3.37 3.26
N TYR A 172 -9.85 4.14 2.26
CA TYR A 172 -8.46 4.18 1.80
C TYR A 172 -7.65 5.30 2.46
N LYS A 173 -8.21 6.52 2.55
CA LYS A 173 -7.55 7.70 3.13
C LYS A 173 -6.79 7.43 4.45
N PRO A 174 -7.36 6.78 5.49
CA PRO A 174 -6.68 6.57 6.76
C PRO A 174 -5.57 5.51 6.70
N THR A 175 -5.44 4.79 5.57
CA THR A 175 -4.46 3.72 5.40
C THR A 175 -3.17 4.18 4.72
N LYS A 176 -3.14 5.42 4.22
CA LYS A 176 -2.00 5.97 3.46
C LYS A 176 -0.76 5.98 4.33
N ALA A 177 0.36 5.54 3.77
CA ALA A 177 1.63 5.52 4.48
C ALA A 177 2.19 6.93 4.64
N ASP A 178 2.94 7.17 5.73
CA ASP A 178 3.69 8.40 5.91
C ASP A 178 4.76 8.52 4.80
N PRO A 179 4.76 9.60 3.98
CA PRO A 179 5.72 9.78 2.92
C PRO A 179 7.19 9.72 3.37
N LYS A 180 7.51 10.25 4.56
CA LYS A 180 8.89 10.23 5.09
C LYS A 180 9.34 8.79 5.36
N VAL A 181 8.48 8.01 6.02
CA VAL A 181 8.74 6.60 6.31
C VAL A 181 8.90 5.79 5.01
N VAL A 182 8.06 6.05 4.00
CA VAL A 182 8.19 5.39 2.68
C VAL A 182 9.53 5.70 2.04
N ILE A 183 9.93 6.97 1.99
CA ILE A 183 11.20 7.39 1.38
C ILE A 183 12.39 6.75 2.10
N GLU A 184 12.43 6.82 3.42
CA GLU A 184 13.51 6.24 4.23
C GLU A 184 13.62 4.72 4.06
N LEU A 185 12.49 4.01 4.10
CA LEU A 185 12.46 2.56 3.89
C LEU A 185 12.97 2.16 2.51
N TYR A 186 12.58 2.90 1.46
CA TYR A 186 12.99 2.57 0.10
C TYR A 186 14.45 2.93 -0.17
N LYS A 187 14.95 4.06 0.37
CA LYS A 187 16.39 4.38 0.36
C LYS A 187 17.21 3.28 1.02
N ALA A 188 16.81 2.84 2.22
CA ALA A 188 17.51 1.79 2.95
C ALA A 188 17.45 0.43 2.23
N ARG A 189 16.30 0.07 1.66
CA ARG A 189 16.09 -1.25 1.06
C ARG A 189 16.65 -1.41 -0.35
N PHE A 190 16.58 -0.37 -1.17
CA PHE A 190 16.99 -0.43 -2.57
C PHE A 190 18.27 0.35 -2.86
N GLN A 191 18.88 0.97 -1.85
CA GLN A 191 20.09 1.79 -1.98
C GLN A 191 19.92 2.89 -3.04
N VAL A 192 18.72 3.49 -3.09
CA VAL A 192 18.43 4.57 -4.03
C VAL A 192 19.30 5.77 -3.66
N LEU A 193 20.21 6.15 -4.57
CA LEU A 193 21.05 7.32 -4.40
C LEU A 193 20.18 8.58 -4.50
N THR A 194 20.30 9.49 -3.53
CA THR A 194 19.83 10.86 -3.71
C THR A 194 20.68 11.53 -4.76
N ILE A 195 20.03 12.06 -5.80
CA ILE A 195 20.64 12.97 -6.78
C ILE A 195 20.81 14.34 -6.13
#